data_AF-K5W939-F1
#
_entry.id   AF-K5W939-F1
#
_cell.length_a   1.000
_cell.length_b   1.000
_cell.length_c   1.000
_cell.angle_alpha   90.00
_cell.angle_beta   90.00
_cell.angle_gamma   90.00
#
_symmetry.space_group_name_H-M   'P 1'
#
loop_
_entity.id
_entity.type
_entity.pdbx_description
1 polymer ?
#
loop_
_entity_poly.entity_id
_entity_poly.type
_entity_poly.pdbx_seq_one_letter_code
_entity_poly.pdbx_strand_id
1 'polypeptide(L)'
;MPRPRRTATKRTRLTEHVDDANASDLEPETRPKPTKRARRGKKSRAGLEKLVDMPLDFIYLLVCKLHPLDVLHMARTCRNLRGFFMSRNSERFWQAAAKNVEDLPQPPEGLSWPAYVAFMFSTVCHNCGKGGCDAMFWDCLVRYCSRCRDKLSVLHTTKYDAARTLEVAFPGANIPFPFDQVPLHFLIPVMETERRKFEGDGIMDCFKGHEGWDYSKLDLDRMRDALNQLPPEQICSFIETKAKKLCTLREQTPPLVQWKEDNKAARADERQNAQKMRYESIRTKLIELGWADELESVDALKLASHPLVMQPKPLTDRIWKNIKPQLVNFMVGLQQDRLCRERRSVIWSRLQTMRNAITAIMFLNEDGPSHYQIAIGIPRIQITLKLPSATVVTTESFSFLESELPAFDAKWKNDARGYLSSLIRAKVKIAKSTDPLSLAIASMFKCALCGNRLHYQTLLSHKCYRCPKPVFAERDYCKELIAESLVARRCVVHGFEDEVETLQRVYA
;
A
#
# COMPACT_ATOMS: atom_id res chain seq x y z
N MET A 1 -34.32 -20.57 -8.32
CA MET A 1 -32.96 -21.00 -7.91
C MET A 1 -32.44 -20.08 -6.81
N PRO A 2 -32.68 -20.39 -5.52
CA PRO A 2 -32.10 -19.64 -4.41
C PRO A 2 -30.71 -20.18 -4.05
N ARG A 3 -29.70 -19.30 -3.95
CA ARG A 3 -28.34 -19.63 -3.49
C ARG A 3 -28.12 -19.17 -2.03
N PRO A 4 -27.20 -19.82 -1.28
CA PRO A 4 -27.45 -20.21 0.11
C PRO A 4 -26.99 -19.20 1.18
N ARG A 5 -27.60 -19.31 2.36
CA ARG A 5 -27.23 -18.63 3.62
C ARG A 5 -25.82 -19.02 4.06
N ARG A 6 -24.92 -18.03 4.20
CA ARG A 6 -23.62 -18.19 4.85
C ARG A 6 -23.76 -18.18 6.38
N THR A 7 -23.27 -19.25 6.99
CA THR A 7 -23.16 -19.51 8.43
C THR A 7 -22.01 -18.74 9.06
N ALA A 8 -22.18 -18.37 10.34
CA ALA A 8 -21.20 -17.66 11.15
C ALA A 8 -20.11 -18.61 11.69
N THR A 9 -18.85 -18.28 11.45
CA THR A 9 -17.68 -19.03 11.93
C THR A 9 -17.36 -18.64 13.38
N LYS A 10 -17.56 -19.59 14.32
CA LYS A 10 -17.05 -19.52 15.70
C LYS A 10 -15.55 -19.79 15.70
N ARG A 11 -14.80 -18.94 16.41
CA ARG A 11 -13.36 -19.09 16.65
C ARG A 11 -13.17 -19.96 17.90
N THR A 12 -12.68 -21.18 17.72
CA THR A 12 -12.40 -22.18 18.76
C THR A 12 -11.09 -21.83 19.48
N ARG A 13 -11.08 -21.89 20.81
CA ARG A 13 -9.88 -21.79 21.64
C ARG A 13 -9.57 -23.20 22.16
N LEU A 14 -8.39 -23.70 21.83
CA LEU A 14 -7.84 -24.97 22.30
C LEU A 14 -7.58 -24.89 23.81
N THR A 15 -8.05 -25.88 24.55
CA THR A 15 -7.56 -26.23 25.89
C THR A 15 -7.38 -27.74 25.92
N GLU A 16 -6.17 -28.16 26.28
CA GLU A 16 -5.72 -29.55 26.39
C GLU A 16 -6.48 -30.27 27.50
N HIS A 17 -6.80 -31.55 27.22
CA HIS A 17 -7.35 -32.51 28.16
C HIS A 17 -6.18 -33.22 28.85
N VAL A 18 -6.22 -33.31 30.18
CA VAL A 18 -5.58 -34.37 30.95
C VAL A 18 -6.69 -35.03 31.76
N ASP A 19 -6.76 -36.35 31.61
CA ASP A 19 -7.70 -37.25 32.24
C ASP A 19 -7.55 -37.27 33.77
N ASP A 20 -8.65 -37.51 34.50
CA ASP A 20 -8.71 -38.68 35.38
C ASP A 20 -10.07 -38.87 36.05
N ALA A 21 -10.34 -40.13 36.31
CA ALA A 21 -11.62 -40.70 36.67
C ALA A 21 -11.86 -40.77 38.18
N ASN A 22 -13.16 -40.80 38.50
CA ASN A 22 -13.83 -41.64 39.49
C ASN A 22 -13.92 -41.22 40.98
N ALA A 23 -15.19 -41.25 41.41
CA ALA A 23 -15.76 -41.77 42.66
C ALA A 23 -15.63 -41.03 44.02
N SER A 24 -16.83 -40.77 44.53
CA SER A 24 -17.35 -41.01 45.90
C SER A 24 -17.07 -40.03 47.06
N ASP A 25 -18.20 -39.70 47.69
CA ASP A 25 -18.46 -39.35 49.08
C ASP A 25 -18.06 -37.95 49.60
N LEU A 26 -19.08 -37.11 49.84
CA LEU A 26 -19.52 -36.64 51.18
C LEU A 26 -20.52 -35.46 51.05
N GLU A 27 -21.54 -35.47 51.92
CA GLU A 27 -22.67 -34.52 52.04
C GLU A 27 -22.27 -33.05 52.38
N PRO A 28 -23.19 -32.07 52.23
CA PRO A 28 -22.83 -30.66 52.04
C PRO A 28 -22.84 -29.82 53.33
N GLU A 29 -21.74 -29.12 53.62
CA GLU A 29 -21.74 -28.00 54.58
C GLU A 29 -22.09 -26.66 53.89
N THR A 30 -23.06 -25.98 54.49
CA THR A 30 -23.67 -24.72 54.04
C THR A 30 -22.71 -23.52 54.04
N ARG A 31 -22.58 -22.81 52.90
CA ARG A 31 -22.01 -21.44 52.82
C ARG A 31 -23.10 -20.38 52.58
N PRO A 32 -22.97 -19.17 53.17
CA PRO A 32 -24.06 -18.19 53.22
C PRO A 32 -24.23 -17.42 51.91
N LYS A 33 -25.49 -17.07 51.60
CA LYS A 33 -25.91 -16.32 50.40
C LYS A 33 -25.28 -14.90 50.38
N PRO A 34 -24.86 -14.39 49.21
CA PRO A 34 -24.30 -13.05 49.12
C PRO A 34 -25.41 -11.98 49.27
N THR A 35 -25.19 -11.06 50.21
CA THR A 35 -26.02 -9.89 50.46
C THR A 35 -26.06 -8.94 49.26
N LYS A 36 -27.27 -8.54 48.87
CA LYS A 36 -27.56 -7.59 47.79
C LYS A 36 -26.84 -6.26 48.03
N ARG A 37 -25.87 -5.92 47.17
CA ARG A 37 -25.27 -4.57 47.14
C ARG A 37 -26.34 -3.52 46.85
N ALA A 38 -26.45 -2.54 47.74
CA ALA A 38 -27.34 -1.39 47.61
C ALA A 38 -27.12 -0.66 46.27
N ARG A 39 -28.21 -0.40 45.55
CA ARG A 39 -28.21 0.45 44.36
C ARG A 39 -27.77 1.86 44.78
N ARG A 40 -26.57 2.26 44.39
CA ARG A 40 -26.14 3.67 44.41
C ARG A 40 -27.19 4.49 43.65
N GLY A 41 -27.78 5.46 44.34
CA GLY A 41 -28.77 6.38 43.78
C GLY A 41 -28.26 7.01 42.49
N LYS A 42 -29.12 6.95 41.47
CA LYS A 42 -28.92 7.55 40.15
C LYS A 42 -28.95 9.07 40.32
N LYS A 43 -27.79 9.71 40.57
CA LYS A 43 -27.68 11.18 40.47
C LYS A 43 -28.12 11.56 39.06
N SER A 44 -29.22 12.32 38.96
CA SER A 44 -29.76 12.79 37.69
C SER A 44 -28.67 13.54 36.91
N ARG A 45 -28.36 13.10 35.69
CA ARG A 45 -27.46 13.79 34.74
C ARG A 45 -28.10 15.08 34.17
N ALA A 46 -29.00 15.72 34.91
CA ALA A 46 -29.87 16.80 34.43
C ALA A 46 -29.22 18.21 34.50
N GLY A 47 -27.93 18.31 34.86
CA GLY A 47 -27.27 19.62 35.01
C GLY A 47 -27.15 20.40 33.70
N LEU A 48 -26.87 19.73 32.58
CA LEU A 48 -26.66 20.39 31.29
C LEU A 48 -27.97 20.84 30.61
N GLU A 49 -29.10 20.24 30.99
CA GLU A 49 -30.41 20.60 30.43
C GLU A 49 -30.84 22.01 30.85
N LYS A 50 -30.35 22.47 32.01
CA LYS A 50 -30.60 23.80 32.57
C LYS A 50 -29.67 24.88 32.02
N LEU A 51 -28.73 24.53 31.13
CA LEU A 51 -27.84 25.51 30.50
C LEU A 51 -28.64 26.57 29.72
N VAL A 52 -29.75 26.18 29.10
CA VAL A 52 -30.64 27.09 28.36
C VAL A 52 -31.48 28.00 29.27
N ASP A 53 -31.53 27.69 30.57
CA ASP A 53 -32.22 28.51 31.57
C ASP A 53 -31.32 29.63 32.10
N MET A 54 -30.03 29.64 31.73
CA MET A 54 -29.09 30.70 32.11
C MET A 54 -29.28 31.95 31.23
N PRO A 55 -28.88 33.15 31.72
CA PRO A 55 -28.84 34.34 30.89
C PRO A 55 -28.03 34.14 29.61
N LEU A 56 -28.53 34.70 28.50
CA LEU A 56 -27.96 34.50 27.16
C LEU A 56 -26.50 34.93 27.06
N ASP A 57 -26.05 35.88 27.90
CA ASP A 57 -24.67 36.35 27.94
C ASP A 57 -23.70 35.27 28.45
N PHE A 58 -24.10 34.49 29.45
CA PHE A 58 -23.28 33.36 29.91
C PHE A 58 -23.19 32.25 28.86
N ILE A 59 -24.30 31.97 28.17
CA ILE A 59 -24.32 31.01 27.07
C ILE A 59 -23.40 31.52 25.94
N TYR A 60 -23.44 32.82 25.64
CA TYR A 60 -22.57 33.45 24.66
C TYR A 60 -21.10 33.33 25.04
N LEU A 61 -20.73 33.63 26.29
CA LEU A 61 -19.36 33.51 26.80
C LEU A 61 -18.83 32.07 26.75
N LEU A 62 -19.70 31.08 26.98
CA LEU A 62 -19.33 29.68 26.84
C LEU A 62 -19.10 29.32 25.36
N VAL A 63 -20.07 29.65 24.49
CA VAL A 63 -20.03 29.28 23.08
C VAL A 63 -18.91 29.97 22.31
N CYS A 64 -18.58 31.23 22.65
CA CYS A 64 -17.49 31.96 22.01
C CYS A 64 -16.10 31.37 22.29
N LYS A 65 -15.98 30.37 23.17
CA LYS A 65 -14.75 29.60 23.41
C LYS A 65 -14.76 28.20 22.80
N LEU A 66 -15.86 27.80 22.18
CA LEU A 66 -16.01 26.46 21.59
C LEU A 66 -15.76 26.48 20.09
N HIS A 67 -15.22 25.38 19.57
CA HIS A 67 -15.21 25.15 18.13
C HIS A 67 -16.66 24.91 17.64
N PRO A 68 -17.06 25.36 16.43
CA PRO A 68 -18.43 25.20 15.93
C PRO A 68 -18.94 23.75 15.98
N LEU A 69 -18.06 22.79 15.68
CA LEU A 69 -18.40 21.36 15.77
C LEU A 69 -18.80 20.93 17.20
N ASP A 70 -18.18 21.52 18.23
CA ASP A 70 -18.51 21.19 19.62
C ASP A 70 -19.87 21.73 20.02
N VAL A 71 -20.25 22.92 19.51
CA VAL A 71 -21.61 23.45 19.65
C VAL A 71 -22.63 22.50 19.00
N LEU A 72 -22.31 21.98 17.82
CA LEU A 72 -23.14 20.99 17.13
C LEU A 72 -23.27 19.68 17.92
N HIS A 73 -22.17 19.20 18.50
CA HIS A 73 -22.20 18.03 19.36
C HIS A 73 -23.03 18.28 20.62
N MET A 74 -22.85 19.42 21.29
CA MET A 74 -23.63 19.83 22.45
C MET A 74 -25.12 19.88 22.13
N ALA A 75 -25.50 20.51 21.02
CA ALA A 75 -26.89 20.57 20.55
C ALA A 75 -27.49 19.17 20.30
N ARG A 76 -26.66 18.15 19.98
CA ARG A 76 -27.12 16.77 19.77
C ARG A 76 -27.21 15.94 21.06
N THR A 77 -26.76 16.45 22.21
CA THR A 77 -26.78 15.70 23.48
C THR A 77 -28.11 15.75 24.24
N CYS A 78 -28.87 16.86 24.13
CA CYS A 78 -30.12 17.09 24.87
C CYS A 78 -31.18 17.72 23.96
N ARG A 79 -32.46 17.38 24.18
CA ARG A 79 -33.59 17.94 23.42
C ARG A 79 -33.72 19.46 23.59
N ASN A 80 -33.52 19.99 24.81
CA ASN A 80 -33.60 21.42 25.09
C ASN A 80 -32.48 22.19 24.37
N LEU A 81 -31.25 21.70 24.47
CA LEU A 81 -30.10 22.27 23.76
C LEU A 81 -30.30 22.21 22.24
N ARG A 82 -30.86 21.10 21.72
CA ARG A 82 -31.20 20.99 20.31
C ARG A 82 -32.21 22.05 19.90
N GLY A 83 -33.30 22.21 20.64
CA GLY A 83 -34.34 23.20 20.36
C GLY A 83 -33.79 24.63 20.37
N PHE A 84 -32.93 24.94 21.34
CA PHE A 84 -32.27 26.24 21.45
C PHE A 84 -31.30 26.49 20.30
N PHE A 85 -30.25 25.67 20.15
CA PHE A 85 -29.17 25.93 19.20
C PHE A 85 -29.56 25.75 17.73
N MET A 86 -30.59 24.94 17.42
CA MET A 86 -31.06 24.76 16.04
C MET A 86 -32.08 25.81 15.61
N SER A 87 -32.50 26.71 16.51
CA SER A 87 -33.42 27.79 16.17
C SER A 87 -32.72 28.91 15.39
N ARG A 88 -33.47 29.64 14.55
CA ARG A 88 -32.94 30.81 13.82
C ARG A 88 -32.42 31.90 14.75
N ASN A 89 -33.02 32.07 15.93
CA ASN A 89 -32.63 33.06 16.93
C ASN A 89 -31.25 32.77 17.57
N SER A 90 -30.71 31.56 17.35
CA SER A 90 -29.41 31.15 17.88
C SER A 90 -28.26 31.39 16.92
N GLU A 91 -28.50 32.01 15.76
CA GLU A 91 -27.47 32.32 14.75
C GLU A 91 -26.25 33.05 15.34
N ARG A 92 -26.48 34.05 16.21
CA ARG A 92 -25.40 34.80 16.87
C ARG A 92 -24.43 33.93 17.68
N PHE A 93 -24.90 32.81 18.24
CA PHE A 93 -24.04 31.88 18.97
C PHE A 93 -23.14 31.09 18.01
N TRP A 94 -23.66 30.69 16.85
CA TRP A 94 -22.86 30.02 15.82
C TRP A 94 -21.83 30.94 15.20
N GLN A 95 -22.21 32.18 14.89
CA GLN A 95 -21.26 33.20 14.42
C GLN A 95 -20.15 33.47 15.45
N ALA A 96 -20.49 33.50 16.74
CA ALA A 96 -19.48 33.65 17.80
C ALA A 96 -18.51 32.46 17.85
N ALA A 97 -19.01 31.23 17.75
CA ALA A 97 -18.16 30.03 17.69
C ALA A 97 -17.32 29.98 16.40
N ALA A 98 -17.87 30.45 15.27
CA ALA A 98 -17.19 30.47 13.97
C ALA A 98 -15.91 31.31 13.99
N LYS A 99 -15.85 32.38 14.81
CA LYS A 99 -14.65 33.20 15.00
C LYS A 99 -13.46 32.45 15.62
N ASN A 100 -13.68 31.27 16.19
CA ASN A 100 -12.60 30.42 16.70
C ASN A 100 -11.93 29.58 15.60
N VAL A 101 -12.39 29.69 14.36
CA VAL A 101 -11.82 29.01 13.20
C VAL A 101 -11.25 30.07 12.25
N GLU A 102 -9.95 30.00 12.01
CA GLU A 102 -9.23 30.95 11.16
C GLU A 102 -9.72 30.85 9.70
N ASP A 103 -9.96 32.03 9.11
CA ASP A 103 -10.39 32.22 7.72
C ASP A 103 -11.62 31.43 7.28
N LEU A 104 -12.50 31.03 8.22
CA LEU A 104 -13.70 30.26 7.89
C LEU A 104 -14.64 31.09 6.98
N PRO A 105 -14.90 30.65 5.73
CA PRO A 105 -15.82 31.35 4.85
C PRO A 105 -17.25 31.38 5.40
N GLN A 106 -18.03 32.37 4.95
CA GLN A 106 -19.43 32.50 5.36
C GLN A 106 -20.29 31.37 4.77
N PRO A 107 -21.38 30.96 5.46
CA PRO A 107 -22.33 30.01 4.91
C PRO A 107 -22.96 30.54 3.61
N PRO A 108 -23.17 29.68 2.59
CA PRO A 108 -23.96 30.05 1.43
C PRO A 108 -25.37 30.52 1.79
N GLU A 109 -25.95 31.37 0.94
CA GLU A 109 -27.26 31.94 1.17
C GLU A 109 -28.33 30.84 1.30
N GLY A 110 -29.15 30.94 2.34
CA GLY A 110 -30.20 29.96 2.64
C GLY A 110 -29.72 28.71 3.39
N LEU A 111 -28.41 28.53 3.62
CA LEU A 111 -27.89 27.46 4.46
C LEU A 111 -27.83 27.90 5.92
N SER A 112 -28.58 27.23 6.79
CA SER A 112 -28.52 27.51 8.24
C SER A 112 -27.14 27.18 8.82
N TRP A 113 -26.69 27.95 9.81
CA TRP A 113 -25.42 27.70 10.52
C TRP A 113 -25.23 26.26 11.01
N PRO A 114 -26.22 25.59 11.67
CA PRO A 114 -26.03 24.21 12.09
C PRO A 114 -25.80 23.24 10.92
N ALA A 115 -26.47 23.47 9.79
CA ALA A 115 -26.28 22.66 8.57
C ALA A 115 -24.90 22.94 7.94
N TYR A 116 -24.49 24.21 7.88
CA TYR A 116 -23.16 24.62 7.44
C TYR A 116 -22.05 23.97 8.26
N VAL A 117 -22.14 24.03 9.58
CA VAL A 117 -21.17 23.41 10.49
C VAL A 117 -21.16 21.88 10.34
N ALA A 118 -22.33 21.26 10.20
CA ALA A 118 -22.44 19.82 9.97
C ALA A 118 -21.76 19.38 8.67
N PHE A 119 -21.94 20.16 7.60
CA PHE A 119 -21.31 19.95 6.30
C PHE A 119 -19.80 20.18 6.35
N MET A 120 -19.34 21.29 6.93
CA MET A 120 -17.94 21.64 6.96
C MET A 120 -17.14 20.74 7.91
N PHE A 121 -17.61 20.47 9.13
CA PHE A 121 -16.75 19.90 10.17
C PHE A 121 -17.05 18.46 10.58
N SER A 122 -18.29 17.99 10.37
CA SER A 122 -18.66 16.64 10.77
C SER A 122 -18.31 15.61 9.70
N THR A 123 -17.96 14.40 10.10
CA THR A 123 -17.62 13.29 9.18
C THR A 123 -18.70 12.21 9.17
N VAL A 124 -19.95 12.59 9.47
CA VAL A 124 -21.10 11.65 9.44
C VAL A 124 -21.92 11.80 8.17
N CYS A 125 -22.47 10.69 7.70
CA CYS A 125 -23.41 10.67 6.59
C CYS A 125 -24.72 11.35 7.00
N HIS A 126 -25.22 12.30 6.19
CA HIS A 126 -26.44 13.06 6.45
C HIS A 126 -27.71 12.19 6.36
N ASN A 127 -27.66 11.06 5.65
CA ASN A 127 -28.78 10.13 5.52
C ASN A 127 -28.81 9.08 6.64
N CYS A 128 -27.71 8.35 6.87
CA CYS A 128 -27.70 7.23 7.82
C CYS A 128 -26.98 7.48 9.15
N GLY A 129 -26.33 8.63 9.32
CA GLY A 129 -25.63 9.02 10.56
C GLY A 129 -24.33 8.26 10.85
N LYS A 130 -23.88 7.36 9.97
CA LYS A 130 -22.59 6.65 10.14
C LYS A 130 -21.40 7.57 9.92
N GLY A 131 -20.38 7.45 10.76
CA GLY A 131 -19.12 8.18 10.65
C GLY A 131 -18.20 7.67 9.54
N GLY A 132 -17.06 8.36 9.34
CA GLY A 132 -16.07 8.03 8.31
C GLY A 132 -16.46 8.48 6.90
N CYS A 133 -17.23 9.57 6.81
CA CYS A 133 -17.77 10.11 5.57
C CYS A 133 -17.04 11.41 5.18
N ASP A 134 -15.90 11.27 4.51
CA ASP A 134 -15.09 12.42 4.08
C ASP A 134 -15.57 13.04 2.76
N ALA A 135 -16.31 12.26 1.95
CA ALA A 135 -16.92 12.72 0.71
C ALA A 135 -17.92 13.88 0.93
N MET A 136 -17.63 15.02 0.32
CA MET A 136 -18.47 16.23 0.34
C MET A 136 -19.09 16.44 -1.04
N PHE A 137 -20.41 16.58 -1.09
CA PHE A 137 -21.15 16.90 -2.31
C PHE A 137 -21.47 18.38 -2.29
N TRP A 138 -20.68 19.18 -3.00
CA TRP A 138 -20.63 20.64 -2.87
C TRP A 138 -21.89 21.34 -3.39
N ASP A 139 -22.47 20.87 -4.50
CA ASP A 139 -23.73 21.40 -5.03
C ASP A 139 -24.92 21.08 -4.12
N CYS A 140 -24.87 19.93 -3.45
CA CYS A 140 -25.93 19.47 -2.57
C CYS A 140 -25.74 19.95 -1.12
N LEU A 141 -24.55 20.48 -0.77
CA LEU A 141 -24.14 20.85 0.59
C LEU A 141 -24.35 19.72 1.64
N VAL A 142 -24.08 18.47 1.24
CA VAL A 142 -24.26 17.28 2.08
C VAL A 142 -23.07 16.33 2.02
N ARG A 143 -23.02 15.41 2.98
CA ARG A 143 -22.09 14.27 3.02
C ARG A 143 -22.85 12.97 2.97
N TYR A 144 -22.52 12.09 2.04
CA TYR A 144 -23.07 10.73 1.97
C TYR A 144 -21.97 9.68 1.89
N CYS A 145 -22.13 8.61 2.68
CA CYS A 145 -21.29 7.43 2.49
C CYS A 145 -21.62 6.76 1.15
N SER A 146 -20.70 5.98 0.60
CA SER A 146 -20.88 5.31 -0.70
C SER A 146 -22.23 4.60 -0.83
N ARG A 147 -22.61 3.78 0.15
CA ARG A 147 -23.90 3.08 0.17
C ARG A 147 -25.12 4.01 0.11
N CYS A 148 -25.05 5.18 0.77
CA CYS A 148 -26.14 6.14 0.74
C CYS A 148 -26.14 6.92 -0.57
N ARG A 149 -24.98 7.29 -1.11
CA ARG A 149 -24.85 7.89 -2.44
C ARG A 149 -25.52 6.98 -3.47
N ASP A 150 -25.09 5.73 -3.59
CA ASP A 150 -25.60 4.78 -4.59
C ASP A 150 -27.11 4.52 -4.43
N LYS A 151 -27.62 4.53 -3.20
CA LYS A 151 -29.04 4.36 -2.93
C LYS A 151 -29.85 5.59 -3.34
N LEU A 152 -29.32 6.78 -3.07
CA LEU A 152 -30.03 8.06 -3.26
C LEU A 152 -29.80 8.67 -4.63
N SER A 153 -28.78 8.24 -5.38
CA SER A 153 -28.43 8.78 -6.69
C SER A 153 -29.08 8.01 -7.83
N VAL A 154 -29.32 8.73 -8.93
CA VAL A 154 -29.60 8.17 -10.25
C VAL A 154 -28.64 8.83 -11.22
N LEU A 155 -27.94 8.00 -11.98
CA LEU A 155 -27.16 8.45 -13.12
C LEU A 155 -28.13 8.83 -14.25
N HIS A 156 -27.98 10.04 -14.76
CA HIS A 156 -28.72 10.51 -15.91
C HIS A 156 -27.74 10.93 -17.01
N THR A 157 -27.83 10.25 -18.15
CA THR A 157 -26.98 10.47 -19.32
C THR A 157 -27.63 11.50 -20.24
N THR A 158 -27.00 12.64 -20.44
CA THR A 158 -27.43 13.62 -21.45
C THR A 158 -26.77 13.27 -22.78
N LYS A 159 -27.55 12.88 -23.79
CA LYS A 159 -27.04 12.71 -25.16
C LYS A 159 -27.44 13.94 -25.98
N TYR A 160 -26.45 14.63 -26.55
CA TYR A 160 -26.68 15.63 -27.59
C TYR A 160 -26.67 14.90 -28.94
N ASP A 161 -27.66 15.18 -29.80
CA ASP A 161 -27.57 14.75 -31.20
C ASP A 161 -26.53 15.61 -31.95
N ALA A 162 -26.06 15.14 -33.12
CA ALA A 162 -25.14 15.84 -34.01
C ALA A 162 -25.63 17.25 -34.41
N ALA A 163 -26.93 17.52 -34.31
CA ALA A 163 -27.56 18.83 -34.50
C ALA A 163 -27.52 19.77 -33.27
N ARG A 164 -26.92 19.35 -32.15
CA ARG A 164 -26.86 20.08 -30.85
C ARG A 164 -28.22 20.29 -30.15
N THR A 165 -29.24 19.52 -30.53
CA THR A 165 -30.51 19.41 -29.79
C THR A 165 -30.34 18.50 -28.57
N LEU A 166 -30.90 18.89 -27.41
CA LEU A 166 -30.75 18.19 -26.14
C LEU A 166 -31.96 17.25 -25.93
N GLU A 167 -31.80 15.96 -26.25
CA GLU A 167 -32.82 14.97 -25.91
C GLU A 167 -32.66 14.54 -24.44
N VAL A 168 -33.57 14.99 -23.58
CA VAL A 168 -33.63 14.56 -22.17
C VAL A 168 -34.66 13.44 -22.03
N ALA A 169 -34.21 12.19 -22.09
CA ALA A 169 -35.10 11.04 -21.90
C ALA A 169 -35.46 10.86 -20.41
N PHE A 170 -36.67 11.25 -20.00
CA PHE A 170 -37.21 10.92 -18.69
C PHE A 170 -37.81 9.51 -18.66
N PRO A 171 -37.41 8.63 -17.72
CA PRO A 171 -38.16 7.40 -17.48
C PRO A 171 -39.51 7.75 -16.85
N GLY A 172 -40.61 7.45 -17.56
CA GLY A 172 -41.95 7.33 -16.98
C GLY A 172 -42.94 8.49 -17.16
N ALA A 173 -42.69 9.48 -18.02
CA ALA A 173 -43.71 10.49 -18.35
C ALA A 173 -43.50 11.08 -19.75
N ASN A 174 -44.46 10.88 -20.65
CA ASN A 174 -44.64 11.70 -21.85
C ASN A 174 -45.24 13.04 -21.41
N ILE A 175 -44.43 13.89 -20.81
CA ILE A 175 -44.76 15.31 -20.69
C ILE A 175 -44.21 15.93 -21.99
N PRO A 176 -45.04 16.58 -22.83
CA PRO A 176 -44.56 17.42 -23.91
C PRO A 176 -43.88 18.63 -23.25
N PHE A 177 -42.60 18.49 -22.91
CA PHE A 177 -41.80 19.54 -22.30
C PHE A 177 -41.42 20.54 -23.39
N PRO A 178 -41.69 21.86 -23.24
CA PRO A 178 -41.26 22.84 -24.23
C PRO A 178 -39.74 23.13 -24.22
N PHE A 179 -38.92 22.30 -23.56
CA PHE A 179 -37.50 22.59 -23.31
C PHE A 179 -36.58 21.38 -23.55
N ASP A 180 -36.50 20.95 -24.81
CA ASP A 180 -35.40 20.12 -25.34
C ASP A 180 -34.04 20.88 -25.37
N GLN A 181 -33.81 21.80 -24.43
CA GLN A 181 -32.67 22.75 -24.45
C GLN A 181 -32.11 23.14 -23.07
N VAL A 182 -32.73 22.77 -21.94
CA VAL A 182 -32.21 23.14 -20.60
C VAL A 182 -31.69 21.91 -19.85
N PRO A 183 -30.37 21.76 -19.71
CA PRO A 183 -29.79 20.63 -19.00
C PRO A 183 -30.17 20.56 -17.50
N LEU A 184 -30.43 19.36 -16.99
CA LEU A 184 -30.84 19.13 -15.59
C LEU A 184 -29.88 19.68 -14.54
N HIS A 185 -28.57 19.71 -14.80
CA HIS A 185 -27.59 20.27 -13.87
C HIS A 185 -27.72 21.78 -13.69
N PHE A 186 -28.50 22.50 -14.49
CA PHE A 186 -28.88 23.89 -14.18
C PHE A 186 -30.01 24.00 -13.17
N LEU A 187 -30.80 22.95 -13.00
CA LEU A 187 -32.01 22.97 -12.18
C LEU A 187 -31.87 22.16 -10.89
N ILE A 188 -31.01 21.13 -10.92
CA ILE A 188 -30.84 20.17 -9.83
C ILE A 188 -29.36 20.10 -9.45
N PRO A 189 -29.04 20.20 -8.14
CA PRO A 189 -27.70 19.93 -7.63
C PRO A 189 -27.16 18.56 -8.08
N VAL A 190 -25.92 18.56 -8.56
CA VAL A 190 -25.23 17.32 -8.94
C VAL A 190 -24.62 16.67 -7.71
N MET A 191 -24.79 15.35 -7.56
CA MET A 191 -24.14 14.57 -6.51
C MET A 191 -22.76 14.11 -6.94
N GLU A 192 -21.85 15.07 -7.12
CA GLU A 192 -20.43 14.82 -7.36
C GLU A 192 -19.56 15.32 -6.20
N THR A 193 -18.50 14.55 -5.92
CA THR A 193 -17.56 14.83 -4.82
C THR A 193 -16.39 15.71 -5.24
N GLU A 194 -16.00 15.60 -6.51
CA GLU A 194 -14.92 16.40 -7.09
C GLU A 194 -15.56 17.55 -7.84
N ARG A 195 -15.21 18.79 -7.48
CA ARG A 195 -15.41 19.90 -8.42
C ARG A 195 -14.43 19.68 -9.55
N ARG A 196 -14.90 19.11 -10.65
CA ARG A 196 -14.14 19.12 -11.89
C ARG A 196 -13.83 20.58 -12.20
N LYS A 197 -12.56 20.88 -12.48
CA LYS A 197 -12.16 22.22 -12.88
C LYS A 197 -12.94 22.56 -14.14
N PHE A 198 -13.86 23.49 -14.03
CA PHE A 198 -14.52 24.13 -15.16
C PHE A 198 -13.47 25.05 -15.82
N GLU A 199 -12.50 24.45 -16.53
CA GLU A 199 -11.57 25.21 -17.35
C GLU A 199 -12.30 25.60 -18.64
N GLY A 200 -12.95 26.77 -18.59
CA GLY A 200 -13.65 27.38 -19.72
C GLY A 200 -14.67 28.42 -19.28
N ASP A 201 -14.61 29.61 -19.87
CA ASP A 201 -15.56 30.72 -19.61
C ASP A 201 -16.97 30.46 -20.17
N GLY A 202 -17.21 29.28 -20.77
CA GLY A 202 -18.45 28.91 -21.42
C GLY A 202 -19.21 27.81 -20.69
N ILE A 203 -20.50 28.04 -20.46
CA ILE A 203 -21.53 27.04 -20.07
C ILE A 203 -21.38 25.72 -20.87
N MET A 204 -20.91 25.79 -22.12
CA MET A 204 -20.80 24.67 -23.06
C MET A 204 -19.52 23.80 -22.94
N ASP A 205 -18.46 24.25 -22.27
CA ASP A 205 -17.24 23.42 -22.11
C ASP A 205 -17.37 22.38 -20.98
N CYS A 206 -18.43 22.49 -20.17
CA CYS A 206 -18.81 21.51 -19.12
C CYS A 206 -19.20 20.11 -19.67
N PHE A 207 -19.35 19.96 -20.99
CA PHE A 207 -19.97 18.79 -21.63
C PHE A 207 -19.01 17.87 -22.39
N LYS A 208 -17.74 18.26 -22.56
CA LYS A 208 -16.81 17.44 -23.35
C LYS A 208 -16.39 16.20 -22.57
N GLY A 209 -16.87 15.04 -23.02
CA GLY A 209 -16.38 13.71 -22.60
C GLY A 209 -17.10 13.09 -21.40
N HIS A 210 -18.37 13.42 -21.14
CA HIS A 210 -19.11 12.88 -20.00
C HIS A 210 -20.32 12.05 -20.43
N GLU A 211 -20.38 10.80 -19.96
CA GLU A 211 -21.49 9.88 -20.25
C GLU A 211 -22.76 10.20 -19.44
N GLY A 212 -22.67 10.92 -18.32
CA GLY A 212 -23.82 11.34 -17.51
C GLY A 212 -23.47 11.95 -16.14
N TRP A 213 -24.50 12.36 -15.39
CA TRP A 213 -24.38 13.00 -14.08
C TRP A 213 -25.26 12.30 -13.03
N ASP A 214 -24.78 12.20 -11.79
CA ASP A 214 -25.56 11.68 -10.66
C ASP A 214 -26.45 12.77 -10.06
N TYR A 215 -27.75 12.51 -9.94
CA TYR A 215 -28.71 13.40 -9.29
C TYR A 215 -29.43 12.70 -8.15
N SER A 216 -29.90 13.49 -7.18
CA SER A 216 -30.69 12.99 -6.05
C SER A 216 -32.05 12.53 -6.56
N LYS A 217 -32.43 11.27 -6.28
CA LYS A 217 -33.77 10.73 -6.60
C LYS A 217 -34.87 11.64 -6.11
N LEU A 218 -34.73 12.07 -4.85
CA LEU A 218 -35.72 12.93 -4.20
C LEU A 218 -35.84 14.30 -4.87
N ASP A 219 -34.73 14.89 -5.31
CA ASP A 219 -34.76 16.21 -5.95
C ASP A 219 -35.24 16.13 -7.40
N LEU A 220 -34.96 15.02 -8.09
CA LEU A 220 -35.58 14.70 -9.39
C LEU A 220 -37.09 14.57 -9.27
N ASP A 221 -37.58 13.77 -8.32
CA ASP A 221 -39.01 13.57 -8.11
C ASP A 221 -39.70 14.89 -7.75
N ARG A 222 -39.11 15.68 -6.84
CA ARG A 222 -39.62 17.02 -6.49
C ARG A 222 -39.65 17.98 -7.67
N MET A 223 -38.63 17.96 -8.53
CA MET A 223 -38.58 18.82 -9.71
C MET A 223 -39.68 18.43 -10.71
N ARG A 224 -39.84 17.12 -10.94
CA ARG A 224 -40.89 16.57 -11.79
C ARG A 224 -42.29 16.94 -11.28
N ASP A 225 -42.55 16.74 -9.99
CA ASP A 225 -43.84 17.06 -9.38
C ASP A 225 -44.14 18.56 -9.43
N ALA A 226 -43.14 19.41 -9.18
CA ALA A 226 -43.29 20.86 -9.27
C ALA A 226 -43.64 21.30 -10.70
N LEU A 227 -42.97 20.75 -11.71
CA LEU A 227 -43.22 21.10 -13.11
C LEU A 227 -44.60 20.61 -13.58
N ASN A 228 -45.05 19.43 -13.14
CA ASN A 228 -46.37 18.89 -13.47
C ASN A 228 -47.54 19.68 -12.89
N GLN A 229 -47.33 20.39 -11.78
CA GLN A 229 -48.36 21.18 -11.10
C GLN A 229 -48.43 22.63 -11.60
N LEU A 230 -47.44 23.09 -12.38
CA LEU A 230 -47.36 24.47 -12.83
C LEU A 230 -48.13 24.69 -14.14
N PRO A 231 -48.86 25.81 -14.28
CA PRO A 231 -49.40 26.24 -15.56
C PRO A 231 -48.26 26.48 -16.58
N PRO A 232 -48.45 26.17 -17.88
CA PRO A 232 -47.42 26.34 -18.91
C PRO A 232 -46.77 27.74 -18.92
N GLU A 233 -47.55 28.77 -18.65
CA GLU A 233 -47.13 30.18 -18.61
C GLU A 233 -46.11 30.49 -17.50
N GLN A 234 -46.09 29.69 -16.42
CA GLN A 234 -45.22 29.92 -15.26
C GLN A 234 -43.95 29.06 -15.29
N ILE A 235 -43.82 28.15 -16.27
CA ILE A 235 -42.69 27.21 -16.32
C ILE A 235 -41.36 27.95 -16.54
N CYS A 236 -41.30 28.91 -17.47
CA CYS A 236 -40.08 29.67 -17.77
C CYS A 236 -39.55 30.41 -16.54
N SER A 237 -40.42 31.16 -15.86
CA SER A 237 -40.02 31.95 -14.69
C SER A 237 -39.60 31.07 -13.51
N PHE A 238 -40.23 29.91 -13.34
CA PHE A 238 -39.82 28.91 -12.36
C PHE A 238 -38.43 28.34 -12.66
N ILE A 239 -38.17 27.93 -13.91
CA ILE A 239 -36.88 27.42 -14.37
C ILE A 239 -35.79 28.46 -14.15
N GLU A 240 -36.01 29.71 -14.60
CA GLU A 240 -35.05 30.80 -14.39
C GLU A 240 -34.74 31.01 -12.90
N THR A 241 -35.76 31.01 -12.05
CA THR A 241 -35.60 31.20 -10.60
C THR A 241 -34.77 30.06 -9.99
N LYS A 242 -35.01 28.81 -10.39
CA LYS A 242 -34.25 27.65 -9.94
C LYS A 242 -32.80 27.70 -10.43
N ALA A 243 -32.60 28.03 -11.71
CA ALA A 243 -31.28 28.15 -12.32
C ALA A 243 -30.46 29.26 -11.66
N LYS A 244 -31.04 30.45 -11.48
CA LYS A 244 -30.40 31.57 -10.76
C LYS A 244 -29.98 31.16 -9.36
N LYS A 245 -30.87 30.52 -8.59
CA LYS A 245 -30.57 30.05 -7.22
C LYS A 245 -29.41 29.05 -7.19
N LEU A 246 -29.37 28.09 -8.11
CA LEU A 246 -28.28 27.11 -8.17
C LEU A 246 -26.97 27.74 -8.64
N CYS A 247 -27.02 28.69 -9.57
CA CYS A 247 -25.86 29.47 -10.01
C CYS A 247 -25.24 30.24 -8.85
N THR A 248 -26.04 30.99 -8.09
CA THR A 248 -25.59 31.72 -6.90
C THR A 248 -24.94 30.79 -5.87
N LEU A 249 -25.53 29.61 -5.63
CA LEU A 249 -24.92 28.62 -4.72
C LEU A 249 -23.55 28.14 -5.22
N ARG A 250 -23.43 27.88 -6.53
CA ARG A 250 -22.20 27.43 -7.17
C ARG A 250 -21.11 28.50 -7.17
N GLU A 251 -21.48 29.77 -7.23
CA GLU A 251 -20.59 30.93 -7.10
C GLU A 251 -20.08 31.12 -5.66
N GLN A 252 -20.88 30.78 -4.65
CA GLN A 252 -20.52 30.93 -3.22
C GLN A 252 -19.68 29.76 -2.67
N THR A 253 -19.70 28.61 -3.34
CA THR A 253 -19.04 27.39 -2.86
C THR A 253 -17.52 27.24 -3.18
N PRO A 254 -16.89 27.91 -4.17
CA PRO A 254 -15.44 27.81 -4.40
C PRO A 254 -14.58 28.21 -3.20
N PRO A 255 -14.86 29.32 -2.48
CA PRO A 255 -14.14 29.66 -1.26
C PRO A 255 -14.21 28.57 -0.18
N LEU A 256 -15.34 27.86 -0.07
CA LEU A 256 -15.50 26.75 0.87
C LEU A 256 -14.58 25.58 0.53
N VAL A 257 -14.50 25.25 -0.77
CA VAL A 257 -13.67 24.17 -1.30
C VAL A 257 -12.19 24.51 -1.09
N GLN A 258 -11.79 25.72 -1.47
CA GLN A 258 -10.43 26.20 -1.34
C GLN A 258 -9.97 26.18 0.12
N TRP A 259 -10.77 26.78 1.02
CA TRP A 259 -10.48 26.76 2.45
C TRP A 259 -10.33 25.33 3.00
N LYS A 260 -11.12 24.37 2.50
CA LYS A 260 -11.01 22.97 2.91
C LYS A 260 -9.73 22.30 2.46
N GLU A 261 -9.30 22.52 1.23
CA GLU A 261 -8.03 21.99 0.74
C GLU A 261 -6.85 22.66 1.43
N ASP A 262 -6.89 23.99 1.65
CA ASP A 262 -5.85 24.72 2.38
C ASP A 262 -5.71 24.23 3.82
N ASN A 263 -6.82 24.05 4.54
CA ASN A 263 -6.80 23.50 5.90
C ASN A 263 -6.32 22.04 5.95
N LYS A 264 -6.53 21.28 4.88
CA LYS A 264 -6.03 19.91 4.78
C LYS A 264 -4.53 19.90 4.49
N ALA A 265 -4.06 20.79 3.62
CA ALA A 265 -2.64 21.01 3.34
C ALA A 265 -1.90 21.50 4.59
N ALA A 266 -2.38 22.55 5.26
CA ALA A 266 -1.78 23.07 6.49
C ALA A 266 -1.65 22.00 7.58
N ARG A 267 -2.68 21.18 7.82
CA ARG A 267 -2.61 20.05 8.77
C ARG A 267 -1.64 18.94 8.33
N ALA A 268 -1.45 18.75 7.03
CA ALA A 268 -0.45 17.82 6.51
C ALA A 268 0.97 18.38 6.72
N ASP A 269 1.17 19.67 6.48
CA ASP A 269 2.44 20.38 6.69
C ASP A 269 2.82 20.41 8.17
N GLU A 270 1.88 20.74 9.07
CA GLU A 270 2.08 20.65 10.52
C GLU A 270 2.52 19.25 10.95
N ARG A 271 1.87 18.20 10.41
CA ARG A 271 2.22 16.81 10.70
C ARG A 271 3.64 16.49 10.22
N GLN A 272 3.99 16.90 9.01
CA GLN A 272 5.31 16.67 8.42
C GLN A 272 6.40 17.44 9.19
N ASN A 273 6.12 18.69 9.56
CA ASN A 273 7.02 19.50 10.39
C ASN A 273 7.23 18.86 11.77
N ALA A 274 6.17 18.38 12.42
CA ALA A 274 6.30 17.67 13.70
C ALA A 274 7.13 16.38 13.58
N GLN A 275 6.97 15.63 12.48
CA GLN A 275 7.79 14.44 12.19
C GLN A 275 9.26 14.79 11.93
N LYS A 276 9.51 15.86 11.17
CA LYS A 276 10.87 16.36 10.87
C LYS A 276 11.59 16.79 12.15
N MET A 277 10.95 17.62 12.97
CA MET A 277 11.50 18.06 14.27
C MET A 277 11.81 16.88 15.20
N ARG A 278 10.93 15.86 15.19
CA ARG A 278 11.15 14.63 15.94
C ARG A 278 12.36 13.85 15.40
N TYR A 279 12.47 13.69 14.08
CA TYR A 279 13.61 13.02 13.45
C TYR A 279 14.92 13.71 13.81
N GLU A 280 14.99 15.04 13.70
CA GLU A 280 16.17 15.82 14.05
C GLU A 280 16.55 15.63 15.53
N SER A 281 15.56 15.69 16.43
CA SER A 281 15.79 15.43 17.87
C SER A 281 16.33 14.03 18.14
N ILE A 282 15.80 13.01 17.46
CA ILE A 282 16.28 11.62 17.57
C ILE A 282 17.69 11.51 17.01
N ARG A 283 17.95 12.12 15.85
CA ARG A 283 19.26 12.11 15.19
C ARG A 283 20.32 12.69 16.10
N THR A 284 20.09 13.85 16.71
CA THR A 284 21.02 14.47 17.66
C THR A 284 21.34 13.53 18.82
N LYS A 285 20.31 12.93 19.45
CA LYS A 285 20.52 11.98 20.55
C LYS A 285 21.22 10.69 20.14
N LEU A 286 21.12 10.26 18.88
CA LEU A 286 21.87 9.10 18.36
C LEU A 286 23.33 9.45 18.07
N ILE A 287 23.60 10.67 17.58
CA ILE A 287 24.96 11.19 17.41
C ILE A 287 25.68 11.26 18.77
N GLU A 288 25.01 11.77 19.80
CA GLU A 288 25.52 11.79 21.19
C GLU A 288 25.84 10.38 21.74
N LEU A 289 25.21 9.34 21.20
CA LEU A 289 25.45 7.94 21.56
C LEU A 289 26.52 7.26 20.70
N GLY A 290 27.17 7.99 19.79
CA GLY A 290 28.26 7.50 18.94
C GLY A 290 27.84 6.91 17.60
N TRP A 291 26.60 7.13 17.15
CA TRP A 291 26.09 6.58 15.87
C TRP A 291 26.23 7.53 14.68
N ALA A 292 27.19 8.46 14.72
CA ALA A 292 27.36 9.47 13.67
C ALA A 292 27.65 8.84 12.30
N ASP A 293 28.57 7.88 12.24
CA ASP A 293 29.01 7.23 11.00
C ASP A 293 27.87 6.43 10.32
N GLU A 294 26.97 5.83 11.11
CA GLU A 294 25.81 5.11 10.59
C GLU A 294 24.76 6.06 10.02
N LEU A 295 24.65 7.27 10.57
CA LEU A 295 23.71 8.31 10.13
C LEU A 295 24.19 9.06 8.87
N GLU A 296 25.48 8.99 8.54
CA GLU A 296 26.04 9.49 7.28
C GLU A 296 26.00 8.42 6.17
N SER A 297 25.77 7.16 6.53
CA SER A 297 25.71 6.06 5.57
C SER A 297 24.43 6.12 4.71
N VAL A 298 24.48 5.45 3.55
CA VAL A 298 23.33 5.29 2.63
C VAL A 298 22.10 4.66 3.32
N ASP A 299 22.30 3.93 4.42
CA ASP A 299 21.22 3.33 5.20
C ASP A 299 20.46 4.32 6.10
N ALA A 300 20.88 5.58 6.21
CA ALA A 300 20.19 6.59 7.03
C ALA A 300 18.72 6.80 6.61
N LEU A 301 18.39 6.54 5.33
CA LEU A 301 17.00 6.56 4.83
C LEU A 301 16.10 5.52 5.52
N LYS A 302 16.66 4.39 5.98
CA LYS A 302 15.93 3.38 6.76
C LYS A 302 15.52 3.91 8.14
N LEU A 303 16.35 4.76 8.76
CA LEU A 303 16.00 5.41 10.02
C LEU A 303 14.91 6.47 9.82
N ALA A 304 15.03 7.27 8.76
CA ALA A 304 14.04 8.30 8.45
C ALA A 304 12.63 7.72 8.26
N SER A 305 12.51 6.50 7.73
CA SER A 305 11.23 5.80 7.54
C SER A 305 10.77 4.97 8.75
N HIS A 306 11.52 4.94 9.85
CA HIS A 306 11.21 4.06 10.99
C HIS A 306 9.92 4.48 11.75
N PRO A 307 9.03 3.54 12.13
CA PRO A 307 7.74 3.89 12.76
C PRO A 307 7.82 4.67 14.08
N LEU A 308 8.88 4.47 14.88
CA LEU A 308 9.09 5.24 16.12
C LEU A 308 9.57 6.68 15.87
N VAL A 309 10.13 6.92 14.68
CA VAL A 309 10.64 8.21 14.21
C VAL A 309 9.54 8.99 13.51
N MET A 310 8.72 8.34 12.68
CA MET A 310 7.64 8.95 11.88
C MET A 310 6.39 9.36 12.69
N GLN A 311 6.47 9.46 14.02
CA GLN A 311 5.33 9.88 14.84
C GLN A 311 5.26 11.42 14.88
N PRO A 312 4.09 12.03 14.60
CA PRO A 312 3.91 13.49 14.69
C PRO A 312 3.70 13.92 16.15
N LYS A 313 4.66 13.61 17.02
CA LYS A 313 4.63 13.95 18.46
C LYS A 313 6.00 14.43 18.91
N PRO A 314 6.08 15.52 19.70
CA PRO A 314 7.33 15.97 20.28
C PRO A 314 8.05 14.84 21.02
N LEU A 315 9.38 14.80 20.90
CA LEU A 315 10.21 13.86 21.62
C LEU A 315 10.49 14.40 23.03
N THR A 316 9.78 13.89 24.03
CA THR A 316 10.09 14.18 25.44
C THR A 316 11.14 13.20 25.97
N ASP A 317 11.85 13.57 27.04
CA ASP A 317 12.85 12.68 27.65
C ASP A 317 12.26 11.35 28.13
N ARG A 318 11.02 11.38 28.63
CA ARG A 318 10.29 10.17 28.99
C ARG A 318 10.05 9.26 27.79
N ILE A 319 9.63 9.83 26.65
CA ILE A 319 9.42 9.05 25.42
C ILE A 319 10.76 8.51 24.91
N TRP A 320 11.81 9.35 24.92
CA TRP A 320 13.15 8.94 24.52
C TRP A 320 13.65 7.74 25.31
N LYS A 321 13.52 7.76 26.64
CA LYS A 321 13.93 6.64 27.51
C LYS A 321 13.26 5.33 27.11
N ASN A 322 12.01 5.37 26.65
CA ASN A 322 11.25 4.19 26.24
C ASN A 322 11.65 3.67 24.85
N ILE A 323 11.92 4.56 23.89
CA ILE A 323 12.23 4.16 22.50
C ILE A 323 13.72 3.92 22.27
N LYS A 324 14.61 4.48 23.12
CA LYS A 324 16.06 4.40 23.00
C LYS A 324 16.56 2.96 22.81
N PRO A 325 16.17 1.94 23.60
CA PRO A 325 16.68 0.58 23.43
C PRO A 325 16.34 -0.02 22.07
N GLN A 326 15.13 0.24 21.56
CA GLN A 326 14.69 -0.25 20.26
C GLN A 326 15.44 0.42 19.11
N LEU A 327 15.66 1.74 19.21
CA LEU A 327 16.43 2.48 18.21
C LEU A 327 17.91 2.08 18.23
N VAL A 328 18.52 1.88 19.39
CA VAL A 328 19.91 1.41 19.48
C VAL A 328 20.06 0.02 18.84
N ASN A 329 19.14 -0.91 19.13
CA ASN A 329 19.16 -2.23 18.49
C ASN A 329 18.99 -2.13 16.96
N PHE A 330 18.14 -1.22 16.50
CA PHE A 330 17.98 -0.93 15.07
C PHE A 330 19.29 -0.37 14.47
N MET A 331 19.97 0.55 15.15
CA MET A 331 21.27 1.09 14.71
C MET A 331 22.36 0.01 14.64
N VAL A 332 22.39 -0.93 15.58
CA VAL A 332 23.30 -2.10 15.51
C VAL A 332 23.02 -2.91 14.24
N GLY A 333 21.75 -3.14 13.90
CA GLY A 333 21.38 -3.79 12.64
C GLY A 333 21.86 -3.02 11.40
N LEU A 334 21.71 -1.70 11.39
CA LEU A 334 22.22 -0.85 10.29
C LEU A 334 23.75 -0.91 10.19
N GLN A 335 24.46 -0.93 11.31
CA GLN A 335 25.91 -1.09 11.32
C GLN A 335 26.33 -2.44 10.73
N GLN A 336 25.64 -3.53 11.08
CA GLN A 336 25.89 -4.86 10.50
C GLN A 336 25.63 -4.87 8.99
N ASP A 337 24.54 -4.24 8.53
CA ASP A 337 24.25 -4.07 7.09
C ASP A 337 25.39 -3.32 6.38
N ARG A 338 25.87 -2.19 6.96
CA ARG A 338 27.00 -1.42 6.42
C ARG A 338 28.24 -2.28 6.30
N LEU A 339 28.66 -2.94 7.39
CA LEU A 339 29.85 -3.80 7.43
C LEU A 339 29.74 -4.97 6.43
N CYS A 340 28.56 -5.57 6.28
CA CYS A 340 28.30 -6.61 5.29
C CYS A 340 28.46 -6.08 3.85
N ARG A 341 27.96 -4.88 3.54
CA ARG A 341 28.13 -4.27 2.22
C ARG A 341 29.58 -3.91 1.92
N GLU A 342 30.29 -3.31 2.88
CA GLU A 342 31.72 -3.00 2.74
C GLU A 342 32.53 -4.27 2.49
N ARG A 343 32.29 -5.31 3.30
CA ARG A 343 32.92 -6.62 3.11
C ARG A 343 32.61 -7.21 1.73
N ARG A 344 31.36 -7.11 1.27
CA ARG A 344 30.94 -7.58 -0.06
C ARG A 344 31.66 -6.83 -1.19
N SER A 345 31.80 -5.51 -1.05
CA SER A 345 32.52 -4.67 -2.01
C SER A 345 33.99 -5.09 -2.13
N VAL A 346 34.66 -5.31 -1.00
CA VAL A 346 36.06 -5.79 -0.97
C VAL A 346 36.19 -7.17 -1.63
N ILE A 347 35.33 -8.14 -1.27
CA ILE A 347 35.37 -9.48 -1.88
C ILE A 347 35.12 -9.40 -3.39
N TRP A 348 34.18 -8.56 -3.82
CA TRP A 348 33.89 -8.37 -5.24
C TRP A 348 35.10 -7.80 -5.99
N SER A 349 35.76 -6.78 -5.43
CA SER A 349 37.00 -6.22 -5.99
C SER A 349 38.09 -7.30 -6.11
N ARG A 350 38.28 -8.12 -5.06
CA ARG A 350 39.24 -9.22 -5.08
C ARG A 350 38.92 -10.29 -6.13
N LEU A 351 37.64 -10.61 -6.33
CA LEU A 351 37.21 -11.52 -7.38
C LEU A 351 37.52 -10.98 -8.78
N GLN A 352 37.42 -9.66 -8.99
CA GLN A 352 37.85 -9.04 -10.25
C GLN A 352 39.38 -9.14 -10.43
N THR A 353 40.16 -8.85 -9.38
CA THR A 353 41.62 -9.01 -9.42
C THR A 353 42.03 -10.45 -9.74
N MET A 354 41.39 -11.43 -9.09
CA MET A 354 41.57 -12.86 -9.36
C MET A 354 41.22 -13.20 -10.81
N ARG A 355 40.09 -12.71 -11.32
CA ARG A 355 39.66 -12.91 -12.70
C ARG A 355 40.72 -12.38 -13.68
N ASN A 356 41.27 -11.21 -13.41
CA ASN A 356 42.32 -10.61 -14.24
C ASN A 356 43.60 -11.45 -14.23
N ALA A 357 44.03 -11.95 -13.05
CA ALA A 357 45.18 -12.84 -12.93
C ALA A 357 44.98 -14.18 -13.68
N ILE A 358 43.79 -14.79 -13.56
CA ILE A 358 43.44 -16.02 -14.29
C ILE A 358 43.45 -15.76 -15.80
N THR A 359 42.87 -14.64 -16.25
CA THR A 359 42.80 -14.30 -17.69
C THR A 359 44.20 -14.06 -18.28
N ALA A 360 45.12 -13.50 -17.49
CA ALA A 360 46.50 -13.30 -17.92
C ALA A 360 47.27 -14.63 -18.12
N ILE A 361 46.96 -15.65 -17.32
CA ILE A 361 47.61 -16.97 -17.39
C ILE A 361 46.94 -17.88 -18.43
N MET A 362 45.61 -17.95 -18.40
CA MET A 362 44.80 -18.75 -19.31
C MET A 362 44.51 -17.93 -20.57
N PHE A 363 45.47 -17.82 -21.47
CA PHE A 363 45.24 -17.25 -22.79
C PHE A 363 44.21 -18.13 -23.55
N LEU A 364 42.93 -17.75 -23.51
CA LEU A 364 41.82 -18.24 -24.35
C LEU A 364 41.60 -19.78 -24.41
N ASN A 365 41.64 -20.51 -23.29
CA ASN A 365 41.16 -21.90 -23.30
C ASN A 365 39.62 -21.97 -23.23
N GLU A 366 38.96 -22.14 -24.38
CA GLU A 366 37.51 -22.35 -24.46
C GLU A 366 37.02 -23.67 -23.84
N ASP A 367 37.93 -24.59 -23.49
CA ASP A 367 37.60 -25.88 -22.88
C ASP A 367 38.00 -25.99 -21.40
N GLY A 368 38.39 -24.87 -20.77
CA GLY A 368 38.79 -24.81 -19.35
C GLY A 368 37.65 -24.51 -18.36
N PRO A 369 37.88 -24.72 -17.04
CA PRO A 369 36.93 -24.43 -15.98
C PRO A 369 36.61 -22.92 -15.89
N SER A 370 35.41 -22.60 -15.43
CA SER A 370 35.00 -21.21 -15.15
C SER A 370 35.78 -20.61 -13.98
N HIS A 371 35.90 -19.28 -13.95
CA HIS A 371 36.49 -18.54 -12.83
C HIS A 371 35.90 -18.90 -11.46
N TYR A 372 34.60 -19.21 -11.39
CA TYR A 372 33.93 -19.65 -10.17
C TYR A 372 34.37 -21.05 -9.73
N GLN A 373 34.52 -21.98 -10.67
CA GLN A 373 35.01 -23.34 -10.40
C GLN A 373 36.47 -23.33 -9.94
N ILE A 374 37.30 -22.48 -10.55
CA ILE A 374 38.69 -22.25 -10.14
C ILE A 374 38.72 -21.68 -8.71
N ALA A 375 37.91 -20.66 -8.43
CA ALA A 375 37.84 -20.04 -7.12
C ALA A 375 37.47 -21.04 -6.01
N ILE A 376 36.48 -21.92 -6.25
CA ILE A 376 36.06 -22.96 -5.29
C ILE A 376 37.09 -24.09 -5.20
N GLY A 377 37.66 -24.49 -6.33
CA GLY A 377 38.50 -25.68 -6.45
C GLY A 377 39.93 -25.51 -5.95
N ILE A 378 40.46 -24.28 -5.88
CA ILE A 378 41.80 -23.99 -5.37
C ILE A 378 41.69 -23.37 -3.96
N PRO A 379 42.03 -24.10 -2.88
CA PRO A 379 41.88 -23.62 -1.50
C PRO A 379 42.63 -22.31 -1.21
N ARG A 380 43.77 -22.11 -1.85
CA ARG A 380 44.60 -20.92 -1.67
C ARG A 380 43.90 -19.65 -2.16
N ILE A 381 43.10 -19.73 -3.22
CA ILE A 381 42.24 -18.62 -3.66
C ILE A 381 41.22 -18.26 -2.58
N GLN A 382 40.56 -19.26 -1.99
CA GLN A 382 39.59 -19.03 -0.92
C GLN A 382 40.21 -18.34 0.30
N ILE A 383 41.45 -18.70 0.64
CA ILE A 383 42.21 -18.05 1.70
C ILE A 383 42.48 -16.58 1.33
N THR A 384 42.98 -16.30 0.12
CA THR A 384 43.26 -14.94 -0.36
C THR A 384 41.98 -14.07 -0.41
N LEU A 385 40.86 -14.61 -0.86
CA LEU A 385 39.58 -13.90 -0.89
C LEU A 385 39.08 -13.56 0.52
N LYS A 386 39.32 -14.46 1.50
CA LYS A 386 38.88 -14.31 2.90
C LYS A 386 39.78 -13.45 3.78
N LEU A 387 40.92 -12.95 3.29
CA LEU A 387 41.82 -12.08 4.06
C LEU A 387 41.07 -10.89 4.72
N PRO A 388 41.58 -10.31 5.81
CA PRO A 388 40.98 -9.13 6.45
C PRO A 388 40.73 -8.00 5.43
N SER A 389 39.65 -7.22 5.60
CA SER A 389 39.25 -6.22 4.59
C SER A 389 40.30 -5.14 4.33
N ALA A 390 41.16 -4.85 5.32
CA ALA A 390 42.26 -3.89 5.22
C ALA A 390 43.43 -4.37 4.33
N THR A 391 43.51 -5.67 4.03
CA THR A 391 44.59 -6.21 3.21
C THR A 391 44.36 -5.88 1.73
N VAL A 392 45.29 -5.16 1.13
CA VAL A 392 45.32 -4.89 -0.31
C VAL A 392 45.70 -6.19 -1.04
N VAL A 393 44.88 -6.59 -2.01
CA VAL A 393 45.08 -7.79 -2.82
C VAL A 393 45.24 -7.35 -4.27
N THR A 394 46.43 -7.60 -4.83
CA THR A 394 46.79 -7.30 -6.21
C THR A 394 46.82 -8.58 -7.04
N THR A 395 47.08 -8.47 -8.35
CA THR A 395 47.27 -9.63 -9.23
C THR A 395 48.43 -10.51 -8.77
N GLU A 396 49.48 -9.91 -8.20
CA GLU A 396 50.64 -10.63 -7.62
C GLU A 396 50.27 -11.51 -6.43
N SER A 397 49.21 -11.15 -5.68
CA SER A 397 48.66 -12.00 -4.62
C SER A 397 48.13 -13.35 -5.14
N PHE A 398 48.00 -13.48 -6.46
CA PHE A 398 47.59 -14.68 -7.17
C PHE A 398 48.71 -15.30 -8.03
N SER A 399 49.98 -14.94 -7.81
CA SER A 399 51.12 -15.50 -8.57
C SER A 399 51.22 -17.03 -8.50
N PHE A 400 50.79 -17.63 -7.39
CA PHE A 400 50.72 -19.09 -7.24
C PHE A 400 49.88 -19.79 -8.32
N LEU A 401 48.94 -19.07 -8.95
CA LEU A 401 48.11 -19.60 -10.04
C LEU A 401 48.96 -20.06 -11.23
N GLU A 402 50.13 -19.49 -11.47
CA GLU A 402 51.00 -19.94 -12.57
C GLU A 402 51.39 -21.42 -12.42
N SER A 403 51.55 -21.89 -11.18
CA SER A 403 51.91 -23.26 -10.86
C SER A 403 50.69 -24.17 -10.58
N GLU A 404 49.68 -23.67 -9.86
CA GLU A 404 48.57 -24.48 -9.38
C GLU A 404 47.46 -24.63 -10.43
N LEU A 405 47.30 -23.65 -11.34
CA LEU A 405 46.21 -23.63 -12.32
C LEU A 405 46.34 -24.70 -13.41
N PRO A 406 47.53 -25.00 -13.99
CA PRO A 406 47.67 -26.08 -14.96
C PRO A 406 47.35 -27.46 -14.36
N ALA A 407 47.80 -27.71 -13.13
CA ALA A 407 47.52 -28.96 -12.42
C ALA A 407 46.03 -29.09 -12.09
N PHE A 408 45.39 -27.99 -11.69
CA PHE A 408 43.95 -27.95 -11.45
C PHE A 408 43.13 -28.17 -12.73
N ASP A 409 43.49 -27.51 -13.84
CA ASP A 409 42.82 -27.67 -15.14
C ASP A 409 42.90 -29.13 -15.64
N ALA A 410 44.09 -29.74 -15.56
CA ALA A 410 44.27 -31.15 -15.92
C ALA A 410 43.44 -32.10 -15.05
N LYS A 411 43.47 -31.88 -13.72
CA LYS A 411 42.65 -32.66 -12.78
C LYS A 411 41.15 -32.49 -13.06
N TRP A 412 40.69 -31.27 -13.26
CA TRP A 412 39.29 -30.96 -13.53
C TRP A 412 38.81 -31.63 -14.83
N LYS A 413 39.62 -31.58 -15.91
CA LYS A 413 39.33 -32.29 -17.17
C LYS A 413 39.27 -33.80 -16.97
N ASN A 414 40.18 -34.38 -16.19
CA ASN A 414 40.20 -35.81 -15.89
C ASN A 414 38.99 -36.24 -15.06
N ASP A 415 38.62 -35.48 -14.04
CA ASP A 415 37.45 -35.74 -13.20
C ASP A 415 36.15 -35.63 -14.04
N ALA A 416 36.05 -34.62 -14.90
CA ALA A 416 34.93 -34.46 -15.82
C ALA A 416 34.83 -35.62 -16.81
N ARG A 417 35.97 -36.05 -17.39
CA ARG A 417 36.05 -37.24 -18.26
C ARG A 417 35.60 -38.50 -17.53
N GLY A 418 36.16 -38.78 -16.36
CA GLY A 418 35.81 -39.96 -15.56
C GLY A 418 34.32 -40.01 -15.22
N TYR A 419 33.74 -38.86 -14.85
CA TYR A 419 32.32 -38.75 -14.58
C TYR A 419 31.47 -39.02 -15.83
N LEU A 420 31.77 -38.38 -16.96
CA LEU A 420 31.02 -38.59 -18.21
C LEU A 420 31.14 -40.04 -18.72
N SER A 421 32.34 -40.63 -18.63
CA SER A 421 32.55 -42.06 -18.94
C SER A 421 31.72 -42.97 -18.04
N SER A 422 31.58 -42.64 -16.75
CA SER A 422 30.75 -43.42 -15.82
C SER A 422 29.28 -43.39 -16.22
N LEU A 423 28.77 -42.24 -16.68
CA LEU A 423 27.39 -42.10 -17.14
C LEU A 423 27.12 -42.90 -18.42
N ILE A 424 28.07 -42.92 -19.37
CA ILE A 424 27.92 -43.72 -20.60
C ILE A 424 27.94 -45.22 -20.25
N ARG A 425 28.90 -45.68 -19.43
CA ARG A 425 29.01 -47.09 -19.04
C ARG A 425 27.80 -47.59 -18.24
N ALA A 426 27.11 -46.70 -17.53
CA ALA A 426 25.86 -47.03 -16.83
C ALA A 426 24.68 -47.28 -17.79
N LYS A 427 24.74 -46.75 -19.02
CA LYS A 427 23.66 -46.85 -20.02
C LYS A 427 24.00 -47.78 -21.18
N VAL A 428 25.28 -48.00 -21.47
CA VAL A 428 25.77 -48.79 -22.61
C VAL A 428 26.81 -49.80 -22.12
N LYS A 429 26.64 -51.08 -22.45
CA LYS A 429 27.61 -52.14 -22.13
C LYS A 429 28.85 -52.00 -23.02
N ILE A 430 29.89 -51.35 -22.50
CA ILE A 430 31.17 -51.14 -23.18
C ILE A 430 32.28 -51.91 -22.43
N ALA A 431 33.15 -52.59 -23.17
CA ALA A 431 34.31 -53.29 -22.59
C ALA A 431 35.18 -52.34 -21.73
N LYS A 432 35.76 -52.87 -20.65
CA LYS A 432 36.56 -52.06 -19.69
C LYS A 432 37.78 -51.40 -20.34
N SER A 433 38.32 -51.99 -21.40
CA SER A 433 39.51 -51.52 -22.11
C SER A 433 39.27 -50.41 -23.14
N THR A 434 38.01 -50.13 -23.51
CA THR A 434 37.67 -49.13 -24.53
C THR A 434 37.29 -47.80 -23.88
N ASP A 435 37.85 -46.67 -24.35
CA ASP A 435 37.44 -45.32 -23.91
C ASP A 435 36.01 -45.03 -24.42
N PRO A 436 35.00 -44.90 -23.53
CA PRO A 436 33.62 -44.63 -23.94
C PRO A 436 33.48 -43.27 -24.64
N LEU A 437 34.39 -42.33 -24.38
CA LEU A 437 34.36 -40.98 -24.94
C LEU A 437 35.03 -40.89 -26.31
N SER A 438 35.82 -41.91 -26.71
CA SER A 438 36.48 -41.96 -28.02
C SER A 438 35.62 -42.62 -29.11
N LEU A 439 34.52 -43.28 -28.74
CA LEU A 439 33.51 -43.85 -29.65
C LEU A 439 32.57 -42.74 -30.22
N ALA A 440 33.20 -41.65 -30.67
CA ALA A 440 32.70 -40.27 -30.77
C ALA A 440 31.62 -39.98 -31.85
N ILE A 441 30.77 -40.95 -32.21
CA ILE A 441 29.65 -40.71 -33.15
C ILE A 441 28.28 -40.96 -32.48
N ALA A 442 28.22 -41.68 -31.35
CA ALA A 442 26.94 -42.23 -30.87
C ALA A 442 26.38 -41.68 -29.54
N SER A 443 27.12 -40.87 -28.78
CA SER A 443 26.68 -40.44 -27.43
C SER A 443 26.49 -38.93 -27.34
N MET A 444 25.23 -38.49 -27.36
CA MET A 444 24.81 -37.10 -27.16
C MET A 444 24.40 -36.86 -25.71
N PHE A 445 24.94 -35.80 -25.10
CA PHE A 445 24.59 -35.39 -23.74
C PHE A 445 23.53 -34.32 -23.79
N LYS A 446 22.47 -34.46 -23.00
CA LYS A 446 21.47 -33.40 -22.86
C LYS A 446 21.81 -32.51 -21.67
N CYS A 447 21.99 -31.21 -21.93
CA CYS A 447 22.17 -30.21 -20.88
C CYS A 447 20.86 -30.04 -20.09
N ALA A 448 20.87 -30.27 -18.78
CA ALA A 448 19.67 -30.16 -17.96
C ALA A 448 19.17 -28.71 -17.77
N LEU A 449 20.01 -27.70 -18.09
CA LEU A 449 19.69 -26.29 -17.89
C LEU A 449 19.03 -25.62 -19.10
N CYS A 450 19.44 -25.99 -20.32
CA CYS A 450 18.91 -25.41 -21.56
C CYS A 450 18.26 -26.45 -22.49
N GLY A 451 18.38 -27.74 -22.18
CA GLY A 451 17.84 -28.82 -22.99
C GLY A 451 18.64 -29.17 -24.25
N ASN A 452 19.70 -28.42 -24.58
CA ASN A 452 20.52 -28.65 -25.77
C ASN A 452 21.24 -30.01 -25.71
N ARG A 453 21.30 -30.70 -26.84
CA ARG A 453 22.08 -31.92 -27.02
C ARG A 453 23.48 -31.55 -27.51
N LEU A 454 24.51 -32.03 -26.82
CA LEU A 454 25.90 -31.64 -27.02
C LEU A 454 26.77 -32.88 -27.14
N HIS A 455 27.76 -32.80 -28.03
CA HIS A 455 28.80 -33.80 -28.11
C HIS A 455 29.80 -33.61 -26.97
N TYR A 456 30.50 -34.68 -26.57
CA TYR A 456 31.49 -34.62 -25.50
C TYR A 456 32.52 -33.49 -25.70
N GLN A 457 33.01 -33.30 -26.94
CA GLN A 457 34.00 -32.27 -27.28
C GLN A 457 33.52 -30.83 -27.06
N THR A 458 32.21 -30.57 -27.16
CA THR A 458 31.62 -29.23 -27.00
C THR A 458 30.88 -29.06 -25.67
N LEU A 459 30.82 -30.12 -24.86
CA LEU A 459 30.09 -30.13 -23.59
C LEU A 459 30.78 -29.25 -22.54
N LEU A 460 32.11 -29.35 -22.41
CA LEU A 460 32.87 -28.61 -21.40
C LEU A 460 32.96 -27.10 -21.71
N SER A 461 32.88 -26.73 -22.98
CA SER A 461 32.86 -25.34 -23.46
C SER A 461 31.46 -24.72 -23.48
N HIS A 462 30.41 -25.48 -23.18
CA HIS A 462 29.03 -25.01 -23.27
C HIS A 462 28.68 -23.96 -22.19
N LYS A 463 28.01 -22.88 -22.63
CA LYS A 463 27.72 -21.67 -21.82
C LYS A 463 27.00 -21.95 -20.50
N CYS A 464 26.12 -22.95 -20.43
CA CYS A 464 25.41 -23.31 -19.20
C CYS A 464 26.31 -23.88 -18.11
N TYR A 465 27.49 -24.41 -18.45
CA TYR A 465 28.49 -24.85 -17.46
C TYR A 465 29.51 -23.75 -17.13
N ARG A 466 29.51 -22.65 -17.89
CA ARG A 466 30.38 -21.48 -17.71
C ARG A 466 29.73 -20.34 -16.93
N CYS A 467 28.41 -20.34 -16.78
CA CYS A 467 27.65 -19.33 -16.07
C CYS A 467 26.74 -20.00 -15.04
N PRO A 468 27.05 -19.93 -13.72
CA PRO A 468 26.05 -20.22 -12.72
C PRO A 468 25.02 -19.10 -12.81
N LYS A 469 23.84 -19.34 -13.40
CA LYS A 469 22.69 -18.48 -13.11
C LYS A 469 22.49 -18.55 -11.60
N PRO A 470 22.64 -17.44 -10.84
CA PRO A 470 22.34 -17.47 -9.43
C PRO A 470 20.86 -17.82 -9.30
N VAL A 471 20.55 -18.89 -8.56
CA VAL A 471 19.21 -19.02 -8.00
C VAL A 471 19.17 -17.92 -6.95
N PHE A 472 18.57 -16.78 -7.29
CA PHE A 472 18.43 -15.64 -6.39
C PHE A 472 17.46 -16.03 -5.26
N ALA A 473 18.00 -16.62 -4.20
CA ALA A 473 17.34 -16.68 -2.91
C ALA A 473 17.97 -15.64 -1.98
N GLU A 474 17.12 -14.93 -1.26
CA GLU A 474 17.44 -13.77 -0.46
C GLU A 474 18.35 -14.09 0.75
N ARG A 475 19.24 -13.14 1.07
CA ARG A 475 19.78 -12.78 2.40
C ARG A 475 21.04 -13.43 3.00
N ASP A 476 21.73 -14.41 2.42
CA ASP A 476 22.94 -14.94 3.09
C ASP A 476 24.15 -15.23 2.17
N TYR A 477 24.56 -14.21 1.41
CA TYR A 477 25.67 -14.28 0.44
C TYR A 477 27.05 -14.62 1.06
N CYS A 478 27.27 -14.37 2.36
CA CYS A 478 28.55 -14.66 3.01
C CYS A 478 28.74 -16.14 3.37
N LYS A 479 27.66 -16.92 3.50
CA LYS A 479 27.74 -18.35 3.80
C LYS A 479 27.71 -19.21 2.53
N GLU A 480 27.04 -18.74 1.47
CA GLU A 480 26.72 -19.59 0.31
C GLU A 480 27.68 -19.46 -0.88
N LEU A 481 28.52 -18.43 -0.96
CA LEU A 481 29.46 -18.27 -2.09
C LEU A 481 30.49 -19.41 -2.22
N ILE A 482 30.60 -20.25 -1.19
CA ILE A 482 31.59 -21.32 -1.05
C ILE A 482 30.90 -22.70 -0.96
N ALA A 483 29.56 -22.75 -0.87
CA ALA A 483 28.86 -23.95 -0.42
C ALA A 483 28.40 -24.93 -1.51
N GLU A 484 28.45 -24.59 -2.81
CA GLU A 484 27.99 -25.52 -3.85
C GLU A 484 29.09 -25.89 -4.84
N SER A 485 29.76 -27.00 -4.53
CA SER A 485 30.65 -27.72 -5.42
C SER A 485 29.89 -28.40 -6.58
N LEU A 486 30.51 -28.34 -7.77
CA LEU A 486 30.37 -29.27 -8.90
C LEU A 486 29.08 -29.16 -9.74
N VAL A 487 29.08 -28.17 -10.62
CA VAL A 487 28.21 -28.05 -11.81
C VAL A 487 28.23 -29.31 -12.71
N ALA A 488 29.23 -30.20 -12.58
CA ALA A 488 29.27 -31.48 -13.29
C ALA A 488 28.12 -32.45 -12.95
N ARG A 489 27.38 -32.25 -11.84
CA ARG A 489 26.31 -33.17 -11.39
C ARG A 489 24.95 -32.99 -12.09
N ARG A 490 24.85 -32.27 -13.22
CA ARG A 490 23.56 -31.96 -13.88
C ARG A 490 23.51 -32.32 -15.38
N CYS A 491 24.03 -33.49 -15.77
CA CYS A 491 23.96 -34.00 -17.14
C CYS A 491 23.33 -35.39 -17.18
N VAL A 492 22.53 -35.68 -18.22
CA VAL A 492 21.95 -37.02 -18.48
C VAL A 492 22.43 -37.50 -19.85
N VAL A 493 22.85 -38.76 -19.93
CA VAL A 493 23.21 -39.45 -21.18
C VAL A 493 21.94 -40.03 -21.81
N HIS A 494 21.65 -39.67 -23.07
CA HIS A 494 20.71 -40.42 -23.90
C HIS A 494 21.50 -41.41 -24.75
N GLY A 495 21.15 -42.70 -24.66
CA GLY A 495 21.71 -43.76 -25.48
C GLY A 495 20.81 -44.03 -26.70
N PHE A 496 21.39 -44.67 -27.72
CA PHE A 496 20.83 -44.99 -29.05
C PHE A 496 19.43 -45.65 -29.07
N GLU A 497 18.90 -46.17 -27.95
CA GLU A 497 17.58 -46.81 -27.91
C GLU A 497 16.42 -45.80 -27.99
N ASP A 498 16.60 -44.56 -27.51
CA ASP A 498 15.57 -43.51 -27.65
C ASP A 498 15.47 -42.96 -29.09
N GLU A 499 16.50 -43.15 -29.93
CA GLU A 499 16.53 -42.62 -31.30
C GLU A 499 15.76 -43.48 -32.30
N VAL A 500 15.59 -44.79 -32.07
CA VAL A 500 14.74 -45.61 -32.95
C VAL A 500 13.27 -45.32 -32.69
N GLU A 501 12.85 -45.18 -31.43
CA GLU A 501 11.44 -44.99 -31.08
C GLU A 501 10.94 -43.56 -31.39
N THR A 502 11.81 -42.55 -31.29
CA THR A 502 11.43 -41.15 -31.59
C THR A 502 11.48 -40.84 -33.09
N LEU A 503 12.42 -41.41 -33.85
CA LEU A 503 12.44 -41.23 -35.32
C LEU A 503 11.34 -42.04 -36.02
N GLN A 504 10.93 -43.20 -35.49
CA GLN A 504 9.78 -43.95 -36.01
C GLN A 504 8.43 -43.24 -35.79
N ARG A 505 8.29 -42.40 -34.76
CA ARG A 505 7.07 -41.59 -34.52
C ARG A 505 7.01 -40.28 -35.30
N VAL A 506 8.10 -39.84 -35.90
CA VAL A 506 8.14 -38.63 -36.74
C VAL A 506 7.98 -38.98 -38.24
N TYR A 507 8.13 -40.26 -38.60
CA TYR A 507 7.96 -40.77 -39.97
C TYR A 507 6.88 -41.86 -40.11
N ALA A 508 5.94 -41.93 -39.17
CA ALA A 508 4.64 -42.58 -39.32
C ALA A 508 3.56 -41.50 -39.19
#